data_AF-A0A521SC32-F1
#
_entry.id   AF-A0A521SC32-F1
#
_cell.length_a   1.000
_cell.length_b   1.000
_cell.length_c   1.000
_cell.angle_alpha   90.00
_cell.angle_beta   90.00
_cell.angle_gamma   90.00
#
_symmetry.space_group_name_H-M   'P 1'
#
loop_
_entity.id
_entity.type
_entity.pdbx_description
1 polymer ?
#
loop_
_entity_poly.entity_id
_entity_poly.type
_entity_poly.pdbx_seq_one_letter_code
_entity_poly.pdbx_strand_id
1 'polypeptide(L)' 'MSTRKTYQAGAKRMRVTKNKKVVHRAAGQDHFNSRESGKVTKGKRRHRVLSGSYTRSVKTMFTRV' A
#
# COMPACT_ATOMS: atom_id res chain seq x y z
N MET A 1 -25.75 8.86 16.26
CA MET A 1 -25.39 8.23 14.97
C MET A 1 -23.91 7.87 15.01
N SER A 2 -23.56 6.59 14.85
CA SER A 2 -22.16 6.12 14.94
C SER A 2 -21.46 6.27 13.59
N THR A 3 -20.42 7.10 13.52
CA THR A 3 -19.60 7.24 12.31
C THR A 3 -18.62 6.07 12.18
N ARG A 4 -18.53 5.44 11.00
CA ARG A 4 -17.57 4.34 10.76
C ARG A 4 -16.12 4.86 10.86
N LYS A 5 -15.36 4.36 11.84
CA LYS A 5 -13.95 4.74 12.03
C LYS A 5 -13.07 4.16 10.92
N THR A 6 -12.12 4.95 10.45
CA THR A 6 -11.10 4.49 9.49
C THR A 6 -10.13 3.53 10.15
N TYR A 7 -9.77 2.45 9.46
CA TYR A 7 -8.72 1.54 9.91
C TYR A 7 -7.34 2.20 9.73
N GLN A 8 -6.80 2.74 10.82
CA GLN A 8 -5.62 3.60 10.81
C GLN A 8 -4.34 2.88 10.35
N ALA A 9 -4.17 1.60 10.70
CA ALA A 9 -2.99 0.84 10.29
C ALA A 9 -2.92 0.63 8.77
N GLY A 10 -4.07 0.53 8.09
CA GLY A 10 -4.15 0.51 6.64
C GLY A 10 -3.86 1.88 6.03
N ALA A 11 -4.41 2.95 6.62
CA ALA A 11 -4.24 4.33 6.15
C ALA A 11 -2.78 4.80 6.17
N LYS A 12 -1.99 4.35 7.16
CA LYS A 12 -0.57 4.68 7.25
C LYS A 12 0.29 4.00 6.17
N ARG A 13 -0.18 2.89 5.59
CA ARG A 13 0.63 2.03 4.69
C ARG A 13 0.17 2.05 3.24
N MET A 14 -1.11 2.34 3.01
CA MET A 14 -1.74 2.31 1.69
C MET A 14 -2.43 3.64 1.41
N ARG A 15 -2.33 4.12 0.17
CA ARG A 15 -3.04 5.33 -0.28
C ARG A 15 -3.89 5.04 -1.52
N VAL A 16 -5.01 5.73 -1.62
CA VAL A 16 -5.81 5.78 -2.85
C VAL A 16 -5.39 6.99 -3.66
N THR A 17 -5.02 6.77 -4.91
CA THR A 17 -4.66 7.84 -5.86
C THR A 17 -5.91 8.49 -6.45
N LYS A 18 -5.77 9.68 -7.06
CA LYS A 18 -6.86 10.36 -7.78
C LYS A 18 -7.57 9.46 -8.79
N ASN A 19 -6.83 8.56 -9.43
CA ASN A 19 -7.35 7.61 -10.42
C ASN A 19 -7.94 6.33 -9.78
N LYS A 20 -8.29 6.36 -8.49
CA LYS A 20 -8.90 5.25 -7.71
C LYS A 20 -8.04 3.98 -7.60
N LYS A 21 -6.74 4.06 -7.93
CA LYS A 21 -5.78 2.96 -7.75
C LYS A 21 -5.25 2.97 -6.33
N VAL A 22 -5.21 1.82 -5.69
CA VAL A 22 -4.59 1.62 -4.37
C VAL A 22 -3.10 1.36 -4.58
N VAL A 23 -2.25 2.13 -3.91
CA VAL A 23 -0.79 1.95 -4.00
C VAL A 23 -0.17 1.74 -2.63
N HIS A 24 0.88 0.91 -2.60
CA HIS A 24 1.65 0.55 -1.41
C HIS A 24 3.14 0.47 -1.77
N ARG A 25 4.02 0.42 -0.77
CA ARG A 25 5.45 0.10 -0.98
C ARG A 25 5.65 -1.42 -0.88
N ALA A 26 6.63 -1.94 -1.62
CA ALA A 26 6.96 -3.36 -1.52
C ALA A 26 7.65 -3.67 -0.17
N ALA A 27 7.42 -4.87 0.35
CA ALA A 27 8.04 -5.36 1.56
C ALA A 27 9.54 -5.68 1.38
N GLY A 28 10.24 -5.92 2.50
CA GLY A 28 11.63 -6.40 2.51
C GLY A 28 12.67 -5.33 2.18
N GLN A 29 12.43 -4.08 2.59
CA GLN A 29 13.38 -2.97 2.40
C GLN A 29 14.30 -2.72 3.60
N ASP A 30 14.07 -3.37 4.73
CA ASP A 30 14.73 -2.97 5.97
C ASP A 30 16.09 -3.66 6.16
N HIS A 31 16.18 -4.98 5.93
CA HIS A 31 17.39 -5.78 6.17
C HIS A 31 17.85 -6.54 4.92
N PHE A 32 19.14 -6.91 4.89
CA PHE A 32 19.80 -7.71 3.82
C PHE A 32 19.85 -7.08 2.41
N ASN A 33 19.62 -5.77 2.28
CA ASN A 33 19.71 -5.08 0.99
C ASN A 33 21.09 -5.17 0.34
N SER A 34 22.17 -5.38 1.11
CA SER A 34 23.53 -5.53 0.60
C SER A 34 23.72 -6.76 -0.28
N ARG A 35 22.85 -7.77 -0.14
CA ARG A 35 22.89 -9.00 -0.94
C ARG A 35 22.11 -8.87 -2.25
N GLU A 36 21.33 -7.81 -2.40
CA GLU A 36 20.46 -7.62 -3.55
C GLU A 36 21.08 -6.70 -4.59
N SER A 37 20.79 -6.98 -5.87
CA SER A 37 21.19 -6.06 -6.94
C SER A 37 20.44 -4.74 -6.83
N GLY A 38 21.09 -3.64 -7.21
CA GLY A 38 20.49 -2.30 -7.15
C GLY A 38 19.19 -2.17 -7.97
N LYS A 39 18.99 -3.01 -9.01
CA LYS A 39 17.72 -3.09 -9.76
C LYS A 39 16.57 -3.52 -8.84
N VAL A 40 16.79 -4.53 -7.99
CA VAL A 40 15.79 -5.05 -7.06
C VAL A 40 15.51 -4.01 -5.96
N THR A 41 16.53 -3.43 -5.35
CA THR A 41 16.37 -2.41 -4.31
C THR A 41 15.59 -1.19 -4.81
N LYS A 42 15.91 -0.70 -6.01
CA LYS A 42 15.14 0.38 -6.67
C LYS A 42 13.68 -0.03 -6.92
N GLY A 43 13.46 -1.28 -7.33
CA GLY A 43 12.12 -1.84 -7.55
C GLY A 43 11.28 -1.95 -6.27
N LYS A 44 11.90 -2.12 -5.10
CA LYS A 44 11.20 -2.16 -3.82
C LYS A 44 10.78 -0.75 -3.34
N ARG A 45 11.64 0.25 -3.53
CA ARG A 45 11.41 1.65 -3.13
C ARG A 45 10.25 2.33 -3.86
N ARG A 46 9.90 1.86 -5.06
CA ARG A 46 8.82 2.42 -5.88
C ARG A 46 7.44 2.01 -5.35
N HIS A 47 6.47 2.92 -5.48
CA HIS A 47 5.07 2.59 -5.21
C HIS A 47 4.55 1.59 -6.24
N ARG A 48 3.92 0.52 -5.76
CA ARG A 48 3.28 -0.51 -6.60
C ARG A 48 1.77 -0.47 -6.43
N VAL A 49 1.08 -0.73 -7.53
CA VAL A 49 -0.37 -0.89 -7.53
C VAL A 49 -0.71 -2.21 -6.84
N LEU A 50 -1.70 -2.19 -5.96
CA LEU A 50 -2.21 -3.39 -5.30
C LEU A 50 -2.90 -4.30 -6.33
N SER A 51 -2.75 -5.61 -6.20
CA SER A 51 -3.46 -6.57 -7.05
C SER A 51 -4.98 -6.41 -6.94
N GLY A 52 -5.68 -6.61 -8.07
CA GLY A 52 -7.13 -6.46 -8.20
C GLY A 52 -7.92 -7.21 -7.13
N SER A 53 -7.48 -8.41 -6.76
CA SER A 53 -8.13 -9.28 -5.78
C SER A 53 -8.30 -8.64 -4.40
N TYR A 54 -7.37 -7.78 -3.98
CA TYR A 54 -7.40 -7.15 -2.66
C TYR A 54 -8.04 -5.76 -2.65
N THR A 55 -8.33 -5.20 -3.82
CA THR A 55 -8.80 -3.81 -3.93
C THR A 55 -10.14 -3.57 -3.24
N ARG A 56 -11.06 -4.54 -3.29
CA ARG A 56 -12.38 -4.45 -2.63
C ARG A 56 -12.23 -4.35 -1.12
N SER A 57 -11.46 -5.28 -0.53
CA SER A 57 -11.24 -5.35 0.92
C SER A 57 -10.48 -4.14 1.47
N VAL A 58 -9.59 -3.54 0.67
CA VAL A 58 -8.85 -2.34 1.11
C VAL A 58 -9.70 -1.09 1.01
N LYS A 59 -10.55 -0.96 -0.01
CA LYS A 59 -11.46 0.20 -0.14
C LYS A 59 -12.48 0.27 1.01
N THR A 60 -12.97 -0.86 1.51
CA THR A 60 -13.94 -0.89 2.61
C THR A 60 -13.35 -0.42 3.95
N MET A 61 -12.03 -0.52 4.12
CA MET A 61 -11.30 -0.04 5.32
C MET A 61 -11.18 1.49 5.37
N PHE A 62 -11.36 2.16 4.24
CA PHE A 62 -11.34 3.61 4.11
C PHE A 62 -12.76 4.14 4.02
N THR A 63 -13.23 4.80 5.08
CA THR A 63 -14.57 5.37 5.13
C THR A 63 -14.79 6.53 4.13
N ARG A 64 -13.71 7.06 3.54
CA ARG A 64 -13.72 8.18 2.57
C ARG A 64 -12.89 7.83 1.34
N VAL A 65 -13.51 7.22 0.32
CA VAL A 65 -12.96 7.08 -1.05
C VAL A 65 -14.10 7.20 -2.04
#